data_AF-A0AAV5YSF2-F1
#
_entry.id   AF-A0AAV5YSF2-F1
#
_cell.length_a   1.000
_cell.length_b   1.000
_cell.length_c   1.000
_cell.angle_alpha   90.00
_cell.angle_beta   90.00
_cell.angle_gamma   90.00
#
_symmetry.space_group_name_H-M   'P 1'
#
loop_
_entity.id
_entity.type
_entity.pdbx_description
1 polymer ?
#
loop_
_entity_poly.entity_id
_entity_poly.type
_entity_poly.pdbx_seq_one_letter_code
_entity_poly.pdbx_strand_id
1 'polypeptide(L)'
;MSVHTSPRSGMVPGLPYERRRLEDIGYMTCMTLTLLGNYAQTGHFGGPLAYTPFNVAAHLAGPELGGLRYDYRRPKHPYGDKFMLAAGHCAPTCYALWMILGQALYRKHHATGDPRYHVAPDVAMLPVDALGFRRGAGALQTLLADQGLSDHPLFAQAKGRGIRALSGHIESTDLTNDVNGGPSGVGVATAAGKAAFWDIMGAPMGTPKVIALEGEFAMTEGHAQELKTQAIALQVG
;
A
#
# COMPACT_ATOMS: atom_id res chain seq x y z
N MET A 1 32.42 -6.85 -4.48
CA MET A 1 31.12 -7.39 -4.93
C MET A 1 30.72 -6.63 -6.19
N SER A 2 30.75 -7.31 -7.35
CA SER A 2 30.31 -6.73 -8.61
C SER A 2 28.80 -6.49 -8.53
N VAL A 3 28.37 -5.24 -8.68
CA VAL A 3 26.95 -4.91 -8.83
C VAL A 3 26.55 -5.46 -10.20
N HIS A 4 25.81 -6.57 -10.21
CA HIS A 4 25.16 -7.04 -11.43
C HIS A 4 24.21 -5.95 -11.90
N THR A 5 24.61 -5.21 -12.93
CA THR A 5 23.70 -4.36 -13.68
C THR A 5 22.72 -5.29 -14.39
N SER A 6 21.46 -5.26 -13.96
CA SER A 6 20.36 -5.96 -14.63
C SER A 6 20.35 -5.61 -16.13
N PRO A 7 20.09 -6.57 -17.04
CA PRO A 7 20.02 -6.28 -18.47
C PRO A 7 18.99 -5.19 -18.76
N ARG A 8 19.32 -4.30 -19.69
CA ARG A 8 18.51 -3.16 -20.13
C ARG A 8 17.07 -3.58 -20.47
N SER A 9 16.12 -2.85 -19.87
CA SER A 9 14.73 -2.57 -20.26
C SER A 9 13.99 -3.66 -21.05
N GLY A 10 13.08 -4.36 -20.35
CA GLY A 10 12.05 -5.21 -20.94
C GLY A 10 10.82 -4.41 -21.39
N MET A 11 11.00 -3.25 -22.02
CA MET A 11 9.90 -2.54 -22.65
C MET A 11 9.33 -3.41 -23.78
N VAL A 12 8.07 -3.82 -23.64
CA VAL A 12 7.32 -4.37 -24.76
C VAL A 12 7.15 -3.24 -25.78
N PRO A 13 7.47 -3.45 -27.08
CA PRO A 13 7.30 -2.42 -28.09
C PRO A 13 5.89 -1.83 -28.07
N GLY A 14 5.77 -0.50 -27.98
CA GLY A 14 4.49 0.21 -28.00
C GLY A 14 3.81 0.43 -26.65
N LEU A 15 4.35 -0.10 -25.53
CA LEU A 15 3.83 0.24 -24.21
C LEU A 15 4.60 1.43 -23.59
N PRO A 16 3.91 2.41 -22.99
CA PRO A 16 4.56 3.53 -22.32
C PRO A 16 5.17 3.18 -20.94
N TYR A 17 5.24 1.88 -20.59
CA TYR A 17 5.72 1.40 -19.30
C TYR A 17 6.44 0.04 -19.40
N GLU A 18 7.29 -0.26 -18.42
CA GLU A 18 8.01 -1.54 -18.30
C GLU A 18 7.12 -2.64 -17.72
N ARG A 19 6.26 -3.24 -18.56
CA ARG A 19 5.29 -4.28 -18.16
C ARG A 19 5.90 -5.38 -17.30
N ARG A 20 7.02 -5.96 -17.73
CA ARG A 20 7.70 -7.04 -17.01
C ARG A 20 8.06 -6.66 -15.58
N ARG A 21 8.47 -5.41 -15.34
CA ARG A 21 8.82 -4.92 -14.01
C ARG A 21 7.60 -4.83 -13.10
N LEU A 22 6.45 -4.41 -13.63
CA LEU A 22 5.19 -4.41 -12.87
C LEU A 22 4.72 -5.84 -12.56
N GLU A 23 4.86 -6.76 -13.53
CA GLU A 23 4.56 -8.19 -13.34
C GLU A 23 5.45 -8.83 -12.26
N ASP A 24 6.77 -8.57 -12.29
CA ASP A 24 7.73 -9.07 -11.30
C ASP A 24 7.42 -8.54 -9.89
N ILE A 25 7.09 -7.25 -9.77
CA ILE A 25 6.66 -6.65 -8.50
C ILE A 25 5.33 -7.23 -8.04
N GLY A 26 4.36 -7.40 -8.94
CA GLY A 26 3.08 -8.03 -8.65
C GLY A 26 3.24 -9.46 -8.14
N TYR A 27 4.09 -10.27 -8.79
CA TYR A 27 4.43 -11.61 -8.31
C TYR A 27 5.05 -11.57 -6.91
N MET A 28 6.05 -10.72 -6.69
CA MET A 28 6.69 -10.60 -5.38
C MET A 28 5.71 -10.12 -4.29
N THR A 29 4.78 -9.23 -4.63
CA THR A 29 3.69 -8.81 -3.74
C THR A 29 2.76 -9.99 -3.40
N CYS A 30 2.35 -10.79 -4.39
CA CYS A 30 1.54 -12.00 -4.19
C CYS A 30 2.25 -13.04 -3.30
N MET A 31 3.55 -13.26 -3.50
CA MET A 31 4.31 -14.19 -2.66
C MET A 31 4.46 -13.65 -1.24
N THR A 32 4.76 -12.36 -1.08
CA THR A 32 4.91 -11.73 0.22
C THR A 32 3.59 -11.77 1.01
N LEU A 33 2.46 -11.41 0.39
CA LEU A 33 1.16 -11.46 1.08
C LEU A 33 0.77 -12.89 1.47
N THR A 34 1.14 -13.89 0.66
CA THR A 34 0.92 -15.31 0.99
C THR A 34 1.74 -15.70 2.23
N LEU A 35 2.99 -15.23 2.33
CA LEU A 35 3.81 -15.43 3.52
C LEU A 35 3.23 -14.75 4.76
N LEU A 36 2.65 -13.54 4.63
CA LEU A 36 1.97 -12.87 5.75
C LEU A 36 0.84 -13.74 6.32
N GLY A 37 -0.06 -14.18 5.44
CA GLY A 37 -1.20 -15.01 5.86
C GLY A 37 -0.78 -16.37 6.41
N ASN A 38 0.20 -17.02 5.77
CA ASN A 38 0.72 -18.31 6.24
C ASN A 38 1.45 -18.18 7.59
N TYR A 39 2.26 -17.15 7.79
CA TYR A 39 2.95 -16.95 9.06
C TYR A 39 1.97 -16.63 10.19
N ALA A 40 0.96 -15.78 9.92
CA ALA A 40 -0.05 -15.45 10.91
C ALA A 40 -1.08 -16.57 11.15
N GLN A 41 -1.17 -17.56 10.25
CA GLN A 41 -2.22 -18.60 10.25
C GLN A 41 -3.64 -18.00 10.24
N THR A 42 -3.79 -16.81 9.66
CA THR A 42 -5.07 -16.08 9.53
C THR A 42 -4.96 -15.04 8.43
N GLY A 43 -6.09 -14.65 7.86
CA GLY A 43 -6.16 -13.59 6.85
C GLY A 43 -6.96 -14.00 5.62
N HIS A 44 -7.01 -13.08 4.65
CA HIS A 44 -7.66 -13.30 3.36
C HIS A 44 -6.58 -13.42 2.30
N PHE A 45 -6.75 -14.36 1.37
CA PHE A 45 -5.83 -14.59 0.26
C PHE A 45 -6.46 -14.22 -1.09
N GLY A 46 -7.68 -14.70 -1.36
CA GLY A 46 -8.34 -14.55 -2.67
C GLY A 46 -8.47 -13.09 -3.12
N GLY A 47 -9.19 -12.27 -2.35
CA GLY A 47 -9.35 -10.83 -2.61
C GLY A 47 -8.02 -10.09 -2.79
N PRO A 48 -7.08 -10.14 -1.82
CA PRO A 48 -5.81 -9.44 -1.98
C PRO A 48 -4.94 -9.94 -3.14
N LEU A 49 -4.94 -11.24 -3.47
CA LEU A 49 -4.26 -11.73 -4.69
C LEU A 49 -4.89 -11.12 -5.95
N ALA A 50 -6.21 -11.10 -6.03
CA ALA A 50 -6.95 -10.54 -7.18
C ALA A 50 -6.74 -9.02 -7.33
N TYR A 51 -6.63 -8.27 -6.23
CA TYR A 51 -6.37 -6.83 -6.28
C TYR A 51 -4.91 -6.45 -6.52
N THR A 52 -3.97 -7.37 -6.37
CA THR A 52 -2.54 -7.05 -6.45
C THR A 52 -2.15 -6.35 -7.77
N PRO A 53 -2.60 -6.78 -8.96
CA PRO A 53 -2.32 -6.06 -10.20
C PRO A 53 -2.81 -4.61 -10.19
N PHE A 54 -4.02 -4.35 -9.69
CA PHE A 54 -4.59 -2.99 -9.58
C PHE A 54 -3.83 -2.15 -8.57
N ASN A 55 -3.50 -2.72 -7.42
CA ASN A 55 -2.73 -2.06 -6.37
C ASN A 55 -1.33 -1.66 -6.86
N VAL A 56 -0.64 -2.58 -7.55
CA VAL A 56 0.68 -2.34 -8.15
C VAL A 56 0.60 -1.28 -9.24
N ALA A 57 -0.38 -1.36 -10.15
CA ALA A 57 -0.57 -0.37 -11.20
C ALA A 57 -0.87 1.01 -10.62
N ALA A 58 -1.78 1.11 -9.63
CA ALA A 58 -2.10 2.35 -8.96
C ALA A 58 -0.86 3.01 -8.34
N HIS A 59 0.03 2.24 -7.71
CA HIS A 59 1.22 2.81 -7.07
C HIS A 59 2.41 3.05 -8.02
N LEU A 60 2.53 2.30 -9.12
CA LEU A 60 3.78 2.27 -9.91
C LEU A 60 3.64 2.61 -11.40
N ALA A 61 2.44 2.64 -11.97
CA ALA A 61 2.25 3.04 -13.37
C ALA A 61 2.59 4.52 -13.59
N GLY A 62 2.45 5.34 -12.55
CA GLY A 62 2.72 6.77 -12.58
C GLY A 62 1.54 7.62 -13.07
N PRO A 63 1.53 8.93 -12.77
CA PRO A 63 0.37 9.80 -12.99
C PRO A 63 -0.09 9.91 -14.44
N GLU A 64 0.86 9.90 -15.39
CA GLU A 64 0.59 9.97 -16.84
C GLU A 64 -0.18 8.76 -17.36
N LEU A 65 -0.16 7.65 -16.61
CA LEU A 65 -0.86 6.40 -16.94
C LEU A 65 -2.05 6.12 -15.99
N GLY A 66 -2.52 7.15 -15.27
CA GLY A 66 -3.63 7.04 -14.31
C GLY A 66 -3.23 6.55 -12.92
N GLY A 67 -1.95 6.27 -12.67
CA GLY A 67 -1.43 5.94 -11.35
C GLY A 67 -1.40 7.14 -10.38
N LEU A 68 -1.12 6.85 -9.12
CA LEU A 68 -1.05 7.82 -8.04
C LEU A 68 0.15 8.76 -8.20
N ARG A 69 -0.08 10.04 -7.91
CA ARG A 69 0.96 11.02 -7.60
C ARG A 69 1.08 11.14 -6.09
N TYR A 70 2.09 10.49 -5.52
CA TYR A 70 2.34 10.47 -4.08
C TYR A 70 3.84 10.37 -3.77
N ASP A 71 4.19 10.61 -2.51
CA ASP A 71 5.54 10.38 -1.98
C ASP A 71 5.47 9.34 -0.87
N TYR A 72 6.08 8.16 -1.05
CA TYR A 72 6.14 7.11 -0.03
C TYR A 72 6.71 7.63 1.31
N ARG A 73 7.63 8.60 1.27
CA ARG A 73 8.27 9.19 2.45
C ARG A 73 7.35 10.18 3.17
N ARG A 74 6.32 10.69 2.48
CA ARG A 74 5.32 11.63 2.99
C ARG A 74 3.93 11.19 2.52
N PRO A 75 3.48 9.99 2.90
CA PRO A 75 2.35 9.35 2.26
C PRO A 75 1.02 10.06 2.53
N LYS A 76 0.97 10.91 3.57
CA LYS A 76 -0.19 11.75 3.93
C LYS A 76 -0.09 13.19 3.43
N HIS A 77 0.69 13.46 2.39
CA HIS A 77 0.80 14.81 1.83
C HIS A 77 -0.60 15.34 1.40
N PRO A 78 -1.02 16.55 1.83
CA PRO A 78 -2.38 17.05 1.55
C PRO A 78 -2.74 17.04 0.06
N TYR A 79 -1.82 17.49 -0.79
CA TYR A 79 -1.99 17.56 -2.25
C TYR A 79 -1.61 16.28 -3.02
N GLY A 80 -1.26 15.20 -2.31
CA GLY A 80 -1.06 13.88 -2.92
C GLY A 80 -2.40 13.24 -3.28
N ASP A 81 -2.40 12.40 -4.32
CA ASP A 81 -3.57 11.60 -4.68
C ASP A 81 -3.98 10.69 -3.51
N LYS A 82 -5.27 10.41 -3.40
CA LYS A 82 -5.85 9.58 -2.34
C LYS A 82 -6.05 8.16 -2.83
N PHE A 83 -5.38 7.22 -2.19
CA PHE A 83 -5.61 5.80 -2.38
C PHE A 83 -6.47 5.26 -1.25
N MET A 84 -7.49 4.47 -1.59
CA MET A 84 -8.43 3.92 -0.64
C MET A 84 -8.61 2.42 -0.93
N LEU A 85 -8.07 1.56 -0.06
CA LEU A 85 -8.41 0.14 -0.09
C LEU A 85 -9.72 -0.06 0.68
N ALA A 86 -10.85 0.30 0.06
CA ALA A 86 -12.15 0.21 0.70
C ALA A 86 -12.53 -1.25 1.05
N ALA A 87 -12.13 -2.21 0.19
CA ALA A 87 -12.13 -3.64 0.50
C ALA A 87 -11.11 -4.00 1.59
N GLY A 88 -11.36 -3.58 2.83
CA GLY A 88 -10.33 -3.53 3.87
C GLY A 88 -9.72 -4.88 4.25
N HIS A 89 -10.43 -5.98 4.03
CA HIS A 89 -9.92 -7.32 4.28
C HIS A 89 -8.77 -7.71 3.33
N CYS A 90 -8.62 -6.97 2.22
CA CYS A 90 -7.53 -7.09 1.27
C CYS A 90 -6.26 -6.35 1.71
N ALA A 91 -6.19 -5.83 2.94
CA ALA A 91 -5.00 -5.17 3.50
C ALA A 91 -3.65 -5.84 3.20
N PRO A 92 -3.53 -7.20 3.19
CA PRO A 92 -2.27 -7.86 2.89
C PRO A 92 -1.61 -7.47 1.57
N THR A 93 -2.37 -7.15 0.51
CA THR A 93 -1.75 -6.72 -0.77
C THR A 93 -1.03 -5.38 -0.61
N CYS A 94 -1.59 -4.46 0.19
CA CYS A 94 -0.99 -3.16 0.44
C CYS A 94 0.25 -3.29 1.32
N TYR A 95 0.16 -4.00 2.45
CA TYR A 95 1.33 -4.22 3.31
C TYR A 95 2.48 -4.89 2.56
N ALA A 96 2.20 -5.93 1.77
CA ALA A 96 3.21 -6.61 0.97
C ALA A 96 3.89 -5.67 -0.03
N LEU A 97 3.11 -4.91 -0.81
CA LEU A 97 3.66 -3.92 -1.76
C LEU A 97 4.46 -2.84 -1.03
N TRP A 98 3.93 -2.29 0.05
CA TRP A 98 4.60 -1.23 0.80
C TRP A 98 5.90 -1.68 1.47
N MET A 99 6.00 -2.94 1.92
CA MET A 99 7.27 -3.53 2.39
C MET A 99 8.30 -3.63 1.27
N ILE A 100 7.88 -4.04 0.07
CA ILE A 100 8.75 -4.11 -1.11
C ILE A 100 9.29 -2.72 -1.45
N LEU A 101 8.41 -1.71 -1.51
CA LEU A 101 8.78 -0.33 -1.83
C LEU A 101 9.69 0.28 -0.75
N GLY A 102 9.35 0.08 0.53
CA GLY A 102 10.16 0.52 1.66
C GLY A 102 11.54 -0.12 1.67
N GLN A 103 11.63 -1.42 1.37
CA GLN A 103 12.91 -2.13 1.27
C GLN A 103 13.77 -1.63 0.11
N ALA A 104 13.15 -1.28 -1.03
CA ALA A 104 13.87 -0.71 -2.16
C ALA A 104 14.49 0.64 -1.81
N LEU A 105 13.74 1.53 -1.14
CA LEU A 105 14.23 2.82 -0.65
C LEU A 105 15.34 2.63 0.40
N TYR A 106 15.12 1.75 1.38
CA TYR A 106 16.11 1.42 2.42
C TYR A 106 17.44 0.94 1.82
N ARG A 107 17.40 -0.04 0.91
CA ARG A 107 18.60 -0.58 0.26
C ARG A 107 19.32 0.48 -0.57
N LYS A 108 18.57 1.32 -1.28
CA LYS A 108 19.15 2.39 -2.09
C LYS A 108 19.83 3.44 -1.21
N HIS A 109 19.17 3.89 -0.15
CA HIS A 109 19.74 4.81 0.84
C HIS A 109 21.01 4.23 1.47
N HIS A 110 20.98 2.96 1.91
CA HIS A 110 22.15 2.29 2.50
C HIS A 110 23.31 2.17 1.50
N ALA A 111 23.03 1.91 0.23
CA ALA A 111 24.06 1.75 -0.79
C ALA A 111 24.68 3.09 -1.24
N THR A 112 23.92 4.19 -1.23
CA THR A 112 24.38 5.46 -1.82
C THR A 112 24.56 6.60 -0.82
N GLY A 113 24.00 6.50 0.38
CA GLY A 113 23.94 7.61 1.35
C GLY A 113 23.09 8.80 0.90
N ASP A 114 22.34 8.68 -0.21
CA ASP A 114 21.60 9.81 -0.80
C ASP A 114 20.30 10.04 -0.01
N PRO A 115 20.13 11.20 0.65
CA PRO A 115 19.00 11.48 1.53
C PRO A 115 17.65 11.43 0.81
N ARG A 116 17.61 11.50 -0.53
CA ARG A 116 16.35 11.34 -1.29
C ARG A 116 15.72 9.96 -1.11
N TYR A 117 16.50 8.94 -0.77
CA TYR A 117 15.97 7.59 -0.52
C TYR A 117 15.69 7.32 0.96
N HIS A 118 16.01 8.27 1.85
CA HIS A 118 15.74 8.13 3.27
C HIS A 118 14.22 8.12 3.54
N VAL A 119 13.77 7.14 4.32
CA VAL A 119 12.40 7.06 4.85
C VAL A 119 12.49 7.09 6.37
N ALA A 120 11.71 7.93 7.02
CA ALA A 120 11.68 7.98 8.48
C ALA A 120 11.23 6.62 9.06
N PRO A 121 11.79 6.13 10.19
CA PRO A 121 11.47 4.81 10.73
C PRO A 121 9.98 4.61 11.03
N ASP A 122 9.29 5.63 11.49
CA ASP A 122 7.85 5.65 11.79
C ASP A 122 6.96 5.65 10.54
N VAL A 123 7.50 5.96 9.36
CA VAL A 123 6.80 5.87 8.06
C VAL A 123 7.13 4.58 7.33
N ALA A 124 8.38 4.12 7.41
CA ALA A 124 8.83 2.93 6.69
C ALA A 124 7.99 1.68 7.05
N MET A 125 7.65 0.90 6.02
CA MET A 125 7.27 -0.49 6.16
C MET A 125 8.39 -1.34 5.56
N LEU A 126 8.96 -2.23 6.35
CA LEU A 126 10.10 -3.06 5.99
C LEU A 126 9.73 -4.55 6.10
N PRO A 127 10.50 -5.47 5.48
CA PRO A 127 10.19 -6.90 5.54
C PRO A 127 10.06 -7.47 6.97
N VAL A 128 10.77 -6.90 7.94
CA VAL A 128 10.66 -7.30 9.35
C VAL A 128 9.26 -7.06 9.93
N ASP A 129 8.52 -6.08 9.39
CA ASP A 129 7.16 -5.75 9.81
C ASP A 129 6.15 -6.87 9.44
N ALA A 130 6.53 -7.83 8.60
CA ALA A 130 5.74 -9.02 8.31
C ALA A 130 5.35 -9.81 9.58
N LEU A 131 6.22 -9.78 10.60
CA LEU A 131 5.98 -10.43 11.89
C LEU A 131 4.82 -9.80 12.68
N GLY A 132 4.48 -8.55 12.34
CA GLY A 132 3.39 -7.78 12.94
C GLY A 132 2.03 -7.99 12.31
N PHE A 133 1.92 -8.77 11.23
CA PHE A 133 0.63 -9.03 10.60
C PHE A 133 -0.35 -9.73 11.55
N ARG A 134 -1.51 -9.07 11.75
CA ARG A 134 -2.58 -9.47 12.67
C ARG A 134 -2.11 -9.65 14.12
N ARG A 135 -1.09 -8.89 14.52
CA ARG A 135 -0.53 -8.91 15.88
C ARG A 135 -0.61 -7.53 16.51
N GLY A 136 -1.06 -7.48 17.77
CA GLY A 136 -1.10 -6.23 18.54
C GLY A 136 0.30 -5.76 18.95
N ALA A 137 0.48 -4.45 19.10
CA ALA A 137 1.78 -3.85 19.43
C ALA A 137 2.42 -4.41 20.71
N GLY A 138 1.61 -4.73 21.74
CA GLY A 138 2.11 -5.31 22.99
C GLY A 138 2.84 -6.64 22.78
N ALA A 139 2.29 -7.53 21.95
CA ALA A 139 2.91 -8.82 21.66
C ALA A 139 4.22 -8.68 20.85
N LEU A 140 4.40 -7.57 20.12
CA LEU A 140 5.60 -7.33 19.32
C LEU A 140 6.78 -6.81 20.14
N GLN A 141 6.54 -6.27 21.32
CA GLN A 141 7.61 -5.75 22.19
C GLN A 141 8.56 -6.86 22.65
N THR A 142 8.04 -8.06 22.90
CA THR A 142 8.83 -9.19 23.41
C THR A 142 9.06 -10.28 22.36
N LEU A 143 8.39 -10.24 21.20
CA LEU A 143 8.40 -11.31 20.19
C LEU A 143 9.80 -11.86 19.86
N LEU A 144 10.78 -10.98 19.64
CA LEU A 144 12.15 -11.41 19.34
C LEU A 144 12.91 -11.84 20.59
N ALA A 145 12.71 -11.15 21.72
CA ALA A 145 13.40 -11.43 22.98
C ALA A 145 13.00 -12.79 23.56
N ASP A 146 11.70 -13.11 23.53
CA ASP A 146 11.15 -14.38 24.01
C ASP A 146 11.71 -15.59 23.25
N GLN A 147 12.24 -15.36 22.03
CA GLN A 147 12.84 -16.38 21.18
C GLN A 147 14.37 -16.32 21.15
N GLY A 148 15.00 -15.41 21.91
CA GLY A 148 16.45 -15.21 21.88
C GLY A 148 16.98 -14.63 20.56
N LEU A 149 16.14 -13.91 19.80
CA LEU A 149 16.42 -13.42 18.45
C LEU A 149 16.70 -11.90 18.39
N SER A 150 16.71 -11.20 19.54
CA SER A 150 16.86 -9.73 19.60
C SER A 150 18.09 -9.17 18.88
N ASP A 151 19.22 -9.89 18.93
CA ASP A 151 20.47 -9.50 18.26
C ASP A 151 20.77 -10.32 17.00
N HIS A 152 19.81 -11.12 16.52
CA HIS A 152 20.02 -11.94 15.34
C HIS A 152 20.09 -11.05 14.07
N PRO A 153 21.10 -11.22 13.19
CA PRO A 153 21.34 -10.32 12.06
C PRO A 153 20.15 -10.15 11.10
N LEU A 154 19.33 -11.20 10.92
CA LEU A 154 18.12 -11.13 10.08
C LEU A 154 17.07 -10.13 10.58
N PHE A 155 17.08 -9.79 11.87
CA PHE A 155 16.14 -8.84 12.48
C PHE A 155 16.79 -7.49 12.78
N ALA A 156 17.98 -7.20 12.23
CA ALA A 156 18.66 -5.92 12.43
C ALA A 156 17.77 -4.71 12.08
N GLN A 157 16.86 -4.86 11.12
CA GLN A 157 15.89 -3.81 10.75
C GLN A 157 14.88 -3.46 11.84
N ALA A 158 14.63 -4.35 12.82
CA ALA A 158 13.77 -4.04 13.96
C ALA A 158 14.50 -3.24 15.05
N LYS A 159 15.84 -3.21 15.05
CA LYS A 159 16.62 -2.56 16.11
C LYS A 159 16.38 -1.05 16.11
N GLY A 160 16.04 -0.50 17.28
CA GLY A 160 15.75 0.93 17.47
C GLY A 160 14.36 1.39 16.99
N ARG A 161 13.77 0.72 15.99
CA ARG A 161 12.47 1.11 15.42
C ARG A 161 11.30 0.18 15.77
N GLY A 162 11.58 -1.00 16.34
CA GLY A 162 10.60 -2.04 16.62
C GLY A 162 10.05 -2.74 15.36
N ILE A 163 9.07 -3.60 15.58
CA ILE A 163 8.26 -4.24 14.53
C ILE A 163 6.92 -3.51 14.50
N ARG A 164 6.48 -3.05 13.33
CA ARG A 164 5.17 -2.41 13.17
C ARG A 164 4.04 -3.42 13.33
N ALA A 165 3.05 -3.10 14.16
CA ALA A 165 1.78 -3.84 14.18
C ALA A 165 0.99 -3.56 12.91
N LEU A 166 0.50 -4.61 12.24
CA LEU A 166 -0.28 -4.48 11.01
C LEU A 166 -1.66 -5.10 11.22
N SER A 167 -2.70 -4.30 11.03
CA SER A 167 -4.07 -4.69 11.31
C SER A 167 -4.62 -5.70 10.29
N GLY A 168 -5.57 -6.52 10.72
CA GLY A 168 -6.21 -7.52 9.85
C GLY A 168 -7.12 -6.94 8.77
N HIS A 169 -7.55 -5.69 8.96
CA HIS A 169 -8.19 -4.82 7.99
C HIS A 169 -7.36 -3.54 7.86
N ILE A 170 -7.45 -2.88 6.71
CA ILE A 170 -6.66 -1.68 6.45
C ILE A 170 -7.17 -0.50 7.29
N GLU A 171 -6.25 0.30 7.80
CA GLU A 171 -6.53 1.52 8.55
C GLU A 171 -6.10 2.75 7.75
N SER A 172 -6.79 3.87 7.95
CA SER A 172 -6.45 5.18 7.37
C SER A 172 -5.09 5.71 7.83
N THR A 173 -4.55 5.17 8.92
CA THR A 173 -3.19 5.44 9.42
C THR A 173 -2.12 4.66 8.65
N ASP A 174 -2.51 3.63 7.90
CA ASP A 174 -1.57 2.81 7.14
C ASP A 174 -1.08 3.54 5.90
N LEU A 175 0.23 3.83 5.89
CA LEU A 175 0.99 4.38 4.77
C LEU A 175 0.17 5.28 3.82
N THR A 176 -0.09 4.88 2.57
CA THR A 176 -0.82 5.69 1.58
C THR A 176 -2.34 5.55 1.64
N ASN A 177 -2.87 4.60 2.41
CA ASN A 177 -4.31 4.33 2.46
C ASN A 177 -5.06 5.41 3.25
N ASP A 178 -6.14 5.95 2.69
CA ASP A 178 -6.83 7.13 3.19
C ASP A 178 -8.22 6.83 3.80
N VAL A 179 -8.46 5.57 4.18
CA VAL A 179 -9.76 5.11 4.69
C VAL A 179 -9.62 3.97 5.70
N ASN A 180 -10.47 3.91 6.72
CA ASN A 180 -10.61 2.69 7.50
C ASN A 180 -11.51 1.73 6.73
N GLY A 181 -10.97 0.57 6.35
CA GLY A 181 -11.73 -0.48 5.69
C GLY A 181 -12.20 -1.55 6.69
N GLY A 182 -12.94 -2.53 6.19
CA GLY A 182 -13.40 -3.69 6.97
C GLY A 182 -14.91 -3.87 6.86
N PRO A 183 -15.72 -2.94 7.40
CA PRO A 183 -17.14 -2.88 7.10
C PRO A 183 -17.34 -2.58 5.62
N SER A 184 -17.93 -3.53 4.89
CA SER A 184 -18.19 -3.42 3.45
C SER A 184 -19.01 -2.16 3.14
N GLY A 185 -18.68 -1.48 2.03
CA GLY A 185 -19.42 -0.31 1.54
C GLY A 185 -19.13 1.00 2.29
N VAL A 186 -18.68 0.95 3.55
CA VAL A 186 -18.43 2.16 4.36
C VAL A 186 -17.22 2.94 3.83
N GLY A 187 -16.12 2.24 3.54
CA GLY A 187 -14.91 2.91 3.06
C GLY A 187 -15.13 3.63 1.74
N VAL A 188 -15.73 2.93 0.77
CA VAL A 188 -15.99 3.48 -0.57
C VAL A 188 -17.00 4.62 -0.53
N ALA A 189 -17.96 4.61 0.41
CA ALA A 189 -18.95 5.68 0.54
C ALA A 189 -18.32 7.06 0.80
N THR A 190 -17.10 7.11 1.34
CA THR A 190 -16.39 8.37 1.57
C THR A 190 -15.75 8.96 0.30
N ALA A 191 -15.67 8.20 -0.80
CA ALA A 191 -14.94 8.59 -2.00
C ALA A 191 -15.53 9.83 -2.69
N ALA A 192 -16.86 9.89 -2.85
CA ALA A 192 -17.50 11.06 -3.47
C ALA A 192 -17.28 12.34 -2.65
N GLY A 193 -17.39 12.26 -1.32
CA GLY A 193 -17.12 13.41 -0.45
C GLY A 193 -15.66 13.89 -0.55
N LYS A 194 -14.70 12.96 -0.64
CA LYS A 194 -13.28 13.30 -0.85
C LYS A 194 -13.03 13.96 -2.21
N ALA A 195 -13.71 13.50 -3.27
CA ALA A 195 -13.60 14.10 -4.60
C ALA A 195 -14.25 15.49 -4.64
N ALA A 196 -15.49 15.61 -4.14
CA ALA A 196 -16.24 16.86 -4.06
C ALA A 196 -15.49 17.96 -3.29
N PHE A 197 -14.77 17.61 -2.22
CA PHE A 197 -13.93 18.57 -1.51
C PHE A 197 -12.93 19.27 -2.45
N TRP A 198 -12.26 18.52 -3.33
CA TRP A 198 -11.26 19.10 -4.24
C TRP A 198 -11.89 19.98 -5.31
N ASP A 199 -13.05 19.60 -5.84
CA ASP A 199 -13.79 20.42 -6.79
C ASP A 199 -14.28 21.73 -6.15
N ILE A 200 -14.83 21.66 -4.93
CA ILE A 200 -15.26 22.84 -4.16
C ILE A 200 -14.09 23.80 -3.90
N MET A 201 -12.91 23.25 -3.60
CA MET A 201 -11.70 24.04 -3.35
C MET A 201 -11.04 24.57 -4.64
N GLY A 202 -11.61 24.30 -5.81
CA GLY A 202 -11.09 24.76 -7.10
C GLY A 202 -9.79 24.08 -7.52
N ALA A 203 -9.61 22.80 -7.15
CA ALA A 203 -8.46 22.04 -7.59
C ALA A 203 -8.47 21.88 -9.13
N PRO A 204 -7.30 21.84 -9.79
CA PRO A 204 -7.24 21.62 -11.23
C PRO A 204 -7.86 20.28 -11.62
N MET A 205 -8.50 20.23 -12.79
CA MET A 205 -9.04 18.97 -13.31
C MET A 205 -7.97 17.87 -13.34
N GLY A 206 -8.35 16.67 -12.89
CA GLY A 206 -7.47 15.49 -12.86
C GLY A 206 -6.50 15.43 -11.69
N THR A 207 -6.55 16.37 -10.73
CA THR A 207 -5.71 16.33 -9.53
C THR A 207 -6.31 17.09 -8.33
N PRO A 208 -6.28 16.53 -7.10
CA PRO A 208 -5.81 15.19 -6.75
C PRO A 208 -6.80 14.10 -7.19
N LYS A 209 -6.28 12.94 -7.57
CA LYS A 209 -7.10 11.76 -7.88
C LYS A 209 -7.56 11.07 -6.60
N VAL A 210 -8.76 10.50 -6.62
CA VAL A 210 -9.25 9.58 -5.58
C VAL A 210 -9.43 8.21 -6.21
N ILE A 211 -8.59 7.26 -5.84
CA ILE A 211 -8.63 5.88 -6.35
C ILE A 211 -9.08 4.97 -5.21
N ALA A 212 -10.28 4.37 -5.36
CA ALA A 212 -10.82 3.41 -4.42
C ALA A 212 -10.89 2.01 -5.04
N LEU A 213 -10.37 1.01 -4.31
CA LEU A 213 -10.51 -0.41 -4.65
C LEU A 213 -11.56 -1.05 -3.76
N GLU A 214 -12.61 -1.59 -4.36
CA GLU A 214 -13.74 -2.17 -3.66
C GLU A 214 -14.31 -3.38 -4.42
N GLY A 215 -14.92 -4.32 -3.67
CA GLY A 215 -15.48 -5.55 -4.22
C GLY A 215 -17.00 -5.55 -4.40
N GLU A 216 -17.51 -6.59 -5.06
CA GLU A 216 -18.92 -6.76 -5.37
C GLU A 216 -19.82 -6.71 -4.12
N PHE A 217 -19.43 -7.37 -3.03
CA PHE A 217 -20.24 -7.40 -1.81
C PHE A 217 -20.48 -6.01 -1.23
N ALA A 218 -19.49 -5.12 -1.29
CA ALA A 218 -19.69 -3.74 -0.86
C ALA A 218 -20.66 -2.97 -1.78
N MET A 219 -20.83 -3.39 -3.04
CA MET A 219 -21.82 -2.79 -3.94
C MET A 219 -23.25 -3.24 -3.66
N THR A 220 -23.45 -4.25 -2.80
CA THR A 220 -24.79 -4.63 -2.32
C THR A 220 -25.24 -3.83 -1.10
N GLU A 221 -24.33 -3.10 -0.46
CA GLU A 221 -24.61 -2.28 0.71
C GLU A 221 -25.31 -0.96 0.32
N GLY A 222 -26.27 -0.51 1.15
CA GLY A 222 -27.03 0.72 0.89
C GLY A 222 -26.15 1.97 0.73
N HIS A 223 -25.08 2.07 1.53
CA HIS A 223 -24.12 3.17 1.44
C HIS A 223 -23.42 3.26 0.08
N ALA A 224 -23.26 2.15 -0.64
CA ALA A 224 -22.69 2.18 -2.00
C ALA A 224 -23.67 2.75 -3.03
N GLN A 225 -24.99 2.63 -2.80
CA GLN A 225 -26.00 3.30 -3.61
C GLN A 225 -26.07 4.80 -3.30
N GLU A 226 -25.95 5.16 -2.02
CA GLU A 226 -25.86 6.56 -1.58
C GLU A 226 -24.65 7.26 -2.21
N LEU A 227 -23.48 6.60 -2.19
CA LEU A 227 -22.27 7.05 -2.88
C LEU A 227 -22.53 7.39 -4.34
N LYS A 228 -23.07 6.44 -5.12
CA LYS A 228 -23.31 6.62 -6.57
C LYS A 228 -24.24 7.80 -6.83
N THR A 229 -25.26 7.95 -6.00
CA THR A 229 -26.22 9.05 -6.08
C THR A 229 -25.54 10.40 -5.81
N GLN A 230 -24.72 10.48 -4.76
CA GLN A 230 -23.95 11.68 -4.42
C GLN A 230 -22.93 12.03 -5.49
N ALA A 231 -22.19 11.04 -5.99
CA ALA A 231 -21.19 11.21 -7.05
C ALA A 231 -21.81 11.84 -8.31
N ILE A 232 -22.94 11.31 -8.77
CA ILE A 232 -23.67 11.86 -9.92
C ILE A 232 -24.20 13.27 -9.62
N ALA A 233 -24.80 13.49 -8.44
CA ALA A 233 -25.38 14.79 -8.08
C ALA A 233 -24.34 15.91 -7.99
N LEU A 234 -23.14 15.58 -7.51
CA LEU A 234 -22.02 16.50 -7.39
C LEU A 234 -21.13 16.55 -8.64
N GLN A 235 -21.41 15.70 -9.64
CA GLN A 235 -20.61 15.55 -10.86
C GLN A 235 -19.14 15.20 -10.57
N VAL A 236 -18.91 14.38 -9.55
CA VAL A 236 -17.58 13.92 -9.14
C VAL A 236 -17.42 12.43 -9.38
N GLY A 237 -16.28 12.03 -9.96
CA GLY A 237 -15.99 10.62 -10.28
C GLY A 237 -15.13 10.45 -11.52
#